data_AF-A0A959BK65-F1
#
_entry.id   AF-A0A959BK65-F1
#
_cell.length_a   1.000
_cell.length_b   1.000
_cell.length_c   1.000
_cell.angle_alpha   90.00
_cell.angle_beta   90.00
_cell.angle_gamma   90.00
#
_symmetry.space_group_name_H-M   'P 1'
#
loop_
_entity.id
_entity.type
_entity.pdbx_description
1 polymer ?
#
loop_
_entity_poly.entity_id
_entity_poly.type
_entity_poly.pdbx_seq_one_letter_code
_entity_poly.pdbx_strand_id
1 'polypeptide(L)'
;MKEVTSFVFAFVLWAFVVHASPGEALVRRVYQKLTEVGGGQGNGLPRIELSGRAYSVAGYRRASNTIFIEQQALDACLRFGAEAESALAFLIGHELTHFYQDHHWAESDGVTGFVVASSTFEAHTSEEEEADLYGAFLSYLAGYQTTELVPRLLDALYASYGLSPEASGNYPSLAGRKQVAAGVAKKAEELILIHKTGAYLLALGRYPEAVSCFQYINQFVRCKEGYNNLGIAQLKAAYCGSGMSRQGYRYPLLADPELVLRAASEQQRVALLNAAIRNFKVSLDFSPGLIEAHIHLAAAYSMLGNADSVRYWAGRLERNKPEGSGKAYASILLGLDAARQGRRAVAEEQFLKAKILANGPVLQLLASHNLLVVRGQSPPLQRMASATFIEDQIDGLHLIGTFPAMIRQKERVPLQGGLVLSYLSRDDSNLFFLEGGGGLLKLHLTTGQKWQSSLGLGVGDILDGARFPQVDITPAANGAFGLIREKGLVFQLDEQGVIREWGIFMM
;
A
#
# COMPACT_ATOMS: atom_id res chain seq x y z
N MET A 1 -57.31 56.88 -13.21
CA MET A 1 -56.26 55.85 -13.38
C MET A 1 -56.02 55.24 -12.01
N LYS A 2 -56.42 53.98 -11.81
CA LYS A 2 -56.28 53.26 -10.53
C LYS A 2 -55.07 52.34 -10.66
N GLU A 3 -54.09 52.51 -9.79
CA GLU A 3 -52.90 51.69 -9.71
C GLU A 3 -53.24 50.30 -9.15
N VAL A 4 -52.76 49.26 -9.83
CA VAL A 4 -52.89 47.86 -9.43
C VAL A 4 -51.60 47.48 -8.71
N THR A 5 -51.70 47.17 -7.43
CA THR A 5 -50.62 46.63 -6.59
C THR A 5 -50.47 45.13 -6.90
N SER A 6 -49.31 44.73 -7.45
CA SER A 6 -48.95 43.32 -7.65
C SER A 6 -48.32 42.74 -6.38
N PHE A 7 -48.93 41.69 -5.83
CA PHE A 7 -48.35 40.86 -4.78
C PHE A 7 -47.39 39.84 -5.40
N VAL A 8 -46.11 39.90 -5.03
CA VAL A 8 -45.11 38.86 -5.34
C VAL A 8 -45.09 37.86 -4.19
N PHE A 9 -45.53 36.63 -4.46
CA PHE A 9 -45.34 35.50 -3.55
C PHE A 9 -43.90 34.98 -3.67
N ALA A 10 -43.11 35.14 -2.61
CA ALA A 10 -41.79 34.52 -2.49
C ALA A 10 -41.94 33.07 -1.98
N PHE A 11 -41.68 32.10 -2.84
CA PHE A 11 -41.59 30.69 -2.48
C PHE A 11 -40.22 30.44 -1.82
N VAL A 12 -40.19 30.20 -0.52
CA VAL A 12 -38.97 29.78 0.19
C VAL A 12 -38.84 28.26 0.03
N LEU A 13 -37.91 27.83 -0.83
CA LEU A 13 -37.47 26.44 -0.93
C LEU A 13 -36.65 26.09 0.33
N TRP A 14 -37.26 25.36 1.26
CA TRP A 14 -36.53 24.66 2.32
C TRP A 14 -35.78 23.48 1.69
N ALA A 15 -34.47 23.63 1.48
CA ALA A 15 -33.60 22.50 1.21
C ALA A 15 -33.47 21.67 2.48
N PHE A 16 -34.15 20.52 2.54
CA PHE A 16 -33.88 19.51 3.56
C PHE A 16 -32.48 18.96 3.34
N VAL A 17 -31.52 19.39 4.17
CA VAL A 17 -30.25 18.68 4.32
C VAL A 17 -30.57 17.38 5.05
N VAL A 18 -30.72 16.29 4.30
CA VAL A 18 -30.79 14.93 4.87
C VAL A 18 -29.43 14.66 5.50
N HIS A 19 -29.34 14.75 6.82
CA HIS A 19 -28.14 14.37 7.55
C HIS A 19 -28.09 12.84 7.59
N ALA A 20 -27.04 12.24 7.03
CA ALA A 20 -26.79 10.80 7.15
C ALA A 20 -26.74 10.42 8.64
N SER A 21 -27.29 9.25 8.99
CA SER A 21 -27.21 8.78 10.38
C SER A 21 -25.73 8.59 10.78
N PRO A 22 -25.36 8.70 12.07
CA PRO A 22 -23.99 8.44 12.50
C PRO A 22 -23.44 7.09 12.04
N GLY A 23 -24.31 6.07 12.00
CA GLY A 23 -23.99 4.74 11.48
C GLY A 23 -23.71 4.73 9.98
N GLU A 24 -24.53 5.40 9.17
CA GLU A 24 -24.30 5.52 7.73
C GLU A 24 -23.01 6.29 7.43
N ALA A 25 -22.73 7.35 8.19
CA ALA A 25 -21.48 8.08 8.08
C ALA A 25 -20.25 7.21 8.40
N LEU A 26 -20.34 6.34 9.41
CA LEU A 26 -19.28 5.39 9.74
C LEU A 26 -19.05 4.38 8.60
N VAL A 27 -20.11 3.75 8.10
CA VAL A 27 -20.05 2.80 6.97
C VAL A 27 -19.39 3.43 5.76
N ARG A 28 -19.78 4.66 5.40
CA ARG A 28 -19.19 5.38 4.26
C ARG A 28 -17.71 5.70 4.46
N ARG A 29 -17.29 6.09 5.68
CA ARG A 29 -15.86 6.35 5.97
C ARG A 29 -15.00 5.10 5.84
N VAL A 30 -15.44 3.98 6.43
CA VAL A 30 -14.70 2.70 6.36
C VAL A 30 -14.61 2.23 4.92
N TYR A 31 -15.73 2.27 4.19
CA TYR A 31 -15.77 1.95 2.76
C TYR A 31 -14.83 2.83 1.92
N GLN A 32 -14.79 4.13 2.19
CA GLN A 32 -13.89 5.05 1.50
C GLN A 32 -12.42 4.66 1.73
N LYS A 33 -12.01 4.39 2.96
CA LYS A 33 -10.63 3.94 3.25
C LYS A 33 -10.26 2.65 2.53
N LEU A 34 -11.16 1.65 2.53
CA LEU A 34 -10.92 0.38 1.84
C LEU A 34 -10.79 0.56 0.31
N THR A 35 -11.64 1.40 -0.28
CA THR A 35 -11.59 1.67 -1.72
C THR A 35 -10.45 2.60 -2.12
N GLU A 36 -9.95 3.44 -1.21
CA GLU A 36 -8.73 4.21 -1.41
C GLU A 36 -7.51 3.30 -1.60
N VAL A 37 -7.38 2.21 -0.85
CA VAL A 37 -6.27 1.25 -1.00
C VAL A 37 -6.52 0.20 -2.10
N GLY A 38 -7.75 -0.29 -2.23
CA GLY A 38 -8.14 -1.28 -3.23
C GLY A 38 -8.20 -0.74 -4.65
N GLY A 39 -8.70 0.49 -4.82
CA GLY A 39 -9.14 1.06 -6.09
C GLY A 39 -10.46 0.47 -6.58
N GLY A 40 -10.92 0.81 -7.78
CA GLY A 40 -12.09 0.22 -8.43
C GLY A 40 -11.80 -0.13 -9.88
N GLN A 41 -12.22 -1.30 -10.33
CA GLN A 41 -12.07 -1.72 -11.73
C GLN A 41 -13.32 -1.39 -12.55
N GLY A 42 -13.16 -1.16 -13.86
CA GLY A 42 -14.26 -1.15 -14.83
C GLY A 42 -15.35 -0.10 -14.56
N ASN A 43 -16.59 -0.55 -14.31
CA ASN A 43 -17.84 0.24 -14.24
C ASN A 43 -17.95 1.21 -13.04
N GLY A 44 -16.84 1.48 -12.36
CA GLY A 44 -16.80 2.26 -11.13
C GLY A 44 -17.09 1.42 -9.88
N LEU A 45 -16.69 1.97 -8.75
CA LEU A 45 -16.86 1.37 -7.43
C LEU A 45 -18.34 1.07 -7.10
N PRO A 46 -18.65 -0.01 -6.37
CA PRO A 46 -20.02 -0.31 -5.96
C PRO A 46 -20.58 0.78 -5.04
N ARG A 47 -21.88 1.04 -5.11
CA ARG A 47 -22.52 1.90 -4.10
C ARG A 47 -22.56 1.16 -2.77
N ILE A 48 -22.39 1.88 -1.66
CA ILE A 48 -22.62 1.31 -0.32
C ILE A 48 -23.91 1.85 0.30
N GLU A 49 -24.74 0.95 0.83
CA GLU A 49 -26.01 1.28 1.47
C GLU A 49 -26.26 0.48 2.76
N LEU A 50 -27.04 1.06 3.67
CA LEU A 50 -27.58 0.34 4.82
C LEU A 50 -28.91 -0.31 4.45
N SER A 51 -29.10 -1.57 4.86
CA SER A 51 -30.31 -2.33 4.66
C SER A 51 -31.03 -2.56 5.99
N GLY A 52 -32.35 -2.36 6.01
CA GLY A 52 -33.20 -2.73 7.15
C GLY A 52 -33.55 -4.22 7.22
N ARG A 53 -33.04 -5.04 6.29
CA ARG A 53 -33.20 -6.50 6.31
C ARG A 53 -32.31 -7.11 7.41
N ALA A 54 -32.62 -8.33 7.80
CA ALA A 54 -31.88 -9.07 8.84
C ALA A 54 -31.78 -10.56 8.46
N TYR A 55 -31.13 -10.85 7.34
CA TYR A 55 -30.94 -12.22 6.86
C TYR A 55 -29.50 -12.53 6.44
N SER A 56 -28.85 -11.64 5.69
CA SER A 56 -27.57 -11.96 5.02
C SER A 56 -26.34 -11.35 5.69
N VAL A 57 -26.50 -10.51 6.73
CA VAL A 57 -25.44 -9.70 7.37
C VAL A 57 -24.92 -8.59 6.45
N ALA A 58 -24.29 -8.96 5.35
CA ALA A 58 -23.78 -8.10 4.30
C ALA A 58 -23.89 -8.82 2.95
N GLY A 59 -23.76 -8.11 1.84
CA GLY A 59 -23.76 -8.73 0.52
C GLY A 59 -23.43 -7.76 -0.60
N TYR A 60 -22.92 -8.28 -1.72
CA TYR A 60 -22.75 -7.57 -2.97
C TYR A 60 -23.81 -7.98 -3.99
N ARG A 61 -24.53 -6.98 -4.52
CA ARG A 61 -25.51 -7.12 -5.60
C ARG A 61 -24.89 -6.66 -6.92
N ARG A 62 -24.61 -7.61 -7.80
CA ARG A 62 -24.02 -7.37 -9.12
C ARG A 62 -24.90 -6.53 -10.02
N ALA A 63 -26.21 -6.84 -10.07
CA ALA A 63 -27.15 -6.20 -10.99
C ALA A 63 -27.27 -4.67 -10.78
N SER A 64 -27.09 -4.20 -9.54
CA SER A 64 -27.12 -2.77 -9.21
C SER A 64 -25.75 -2.19 -8.88
N ASN A 65 -24.69 -3.00 -8.93
CA ASN A 65 -23.35 -2.67 -8.43
C ASN A 65 -23.41 -2.05 -7.02
N THR A 66 -23.97 -2.79 -6.05
CA THR A 66 -24.25 -2.28 -4.69
C THR A 66 -23.79 -3.25 -3.62
N ILE A 67 -23.00 -2.79 -2.66
CA ILE A 67 -22.76 -3.47 -1.39
C ILE A 67 -23.80 -2.98 -0.38
N PHE A 68 -24.49 -3.89 0.28
CA PHE A 68 -25.37 -3.57 1.38
C PHE A 68 -24.82 -4.13 2.70
N ILE A 69 -24.94 -3.36 3.76
CA ILE A 69 -24.69 -3.80 5.14
C ILE A 69 -26.01 -3.72 5.90
N GLU A 70 -26.42 -4.79 6.56
CA GLU A 70 -27.64 -4.79 7.35
C GLU A 70 -27.46 -3.98 8.65
N GLN A 71 -28.49 -3.26 9.08
CA GLN A 71 -28.44 -2.45 10.30
C GLN A 71 -28.05 -3.30 11.51
N GLN A 72 -28.54 -4.53 11.58
CA GLN A 72 -28.21 -5.47 12.65
C GLN A 72 -26.72 -5.90 12.64
N ALA A 73 -26.10 -6.04 11.46
CA ALA A 73 -24.67 -6.29 11.34
C ALA A 73 -23.85 -5.09 11.81
N LEU A 74 -24.25 -3.87 11.43
CA LEU A 74 -23.64 -2.64 11.92
C LEU A 74 -23.74 -2.55 13.46
N ASP A 75 -24.91 -2.83 14.03
CA ASP A 75 -25.12 -2.81 15.48
C ASP A 75 -24.25 -3.86 16.18
N ALA A 76 -24.03 -5.03 15.57
CA ALA A 76 -23.10 -6.04 16.07
C ALA A 76 -21.64 -5.53 16.05
N CYS A 77 -21.20 -4.89 14.96
CA CYS A 77 -19.87 -4.27 14.86
C CYS A 77 -19.67 -3.16 15.91
N LEU A 78 -20.69 -2.31 16.14
CA LEU A 78 -20.59 -1.20 17.10
C LEU A 78 -20.36 -1.67 18.55
N ARG A 79 -20.76 -2.89 18.90
CA ARG A 79 -20.50 -3.48 20.24
C ARG A 79 -19.02 -3.74 20.52
N PHE A 80 -18.17 -3.71 19.50
CA PHE A 80 -16.71 -3.87 19.64
C PHE A 80 -16.00 -2.58 20.08
N GLY A 81 -16.72 -1.46 20.26
CA GLY A 81 -16.14 -0.22 20.77
C GLY A 81 -15.00 0.30 19.88
N ALA A 82 -13.78 0.34 20.41
CA ALA A 82 -12.60 0.82 19.69
C ALA A 82 -12.28 -0.01 18.42
N GLU A 83 -12.69 -1.29 18.38
CA GLU A 83 -12.45 -2.18 17.25
C GLU A 83 -13.62 -2.20 16.23
N ALA A 84 -14.65 -1.35 16.44
CA ALA A 84 -15.86 -1.35 15.60
C ALA A 84 -15.57 -1.04 14.12
N GLU A 85 -14.66 -0.11 13.84
CA GLU A 85 -14.27 0.18 12.45
C GLU A 85 -13.56 -1.03 11.81
N SER A 86 -12.71 -1.75 12.56
CA SER A 86 -12.05 -2.95 12.05
C SER A 86 -13.05 -4.08 11.77
N ALA A 87 -14.05 -4.25 12.65
CA ALA A 87 -15.12 -5.23 12.45
C ALA A 87 -15.89 -4.95 11.15
N LEU A 88 -16.25 -3.68 10.96
CA LEU A 88 -16.95 -3.23 9.77
C LEU A 88 -16.06 -3.29 8.52
N ALA A 89 -14.77 -3.01 8.65
CA ALA A 89 -13.81 -3.08 7.56
C ALA A 89 -13.67 -4.50 7.03
N PHE A 90 -13.66 -5.50 7.90
CA PHE A 90 -13.65 -6.90 7.48
C PHE A 90 -14.88 -7.25 6.65
N LEU A 91 -16.09 -6.92 7.11
CA LEU A 91 -17.34 -7.21 6.38
C LEU A 91 -17.38 -6.50 5.03
N ILE A 92 -17.05 -5.20 4.99
CA ILE A 92 -17.04 -4.45 3.74
C ILE A 92 -15.93 -4.94 2.80
N GLY A 93 -14.77 -5.29 3.33
CA GLY A 93 -13.64 -5.83 2.57
C GLY A 93 -13.95 -7.19 1.95
N HIS A 94 -14.65 -8.05 2.68
CA HIS A 94 -15.19 -9.31 2.15
C HIS A 94 -16.10 -9.05 0.94
N GLU A 95 -17.10 -8.17 1.07
CA GLU A 95 -18.03 -7.88 -0.04
C GLU A 95 -17.37 -7.16 -1.22
N LEU A 96 -16.36 -6.34 -0.97
CA LEU A 96 -15.54 -5.74 -2.02
C LEU A 96 -14.80 -6.79 -2.85
N THR A 97 -14.45 -7.92 -2.24
CA THR A 97 -13.75 -9.01 -2.94
C THR A 97 -14.64 -9.63 -4.00
N HIS A 98 -15.91 -9.89 -3.66
CA HIS A 98 -16.92 -10.35 -4.63
C HIS A 98 -17.09 -9.37 -5.80
N PHE A 99 -16.97 -8.06 -5.55
CA PHE A 99 -16.93 -7.07 -6.63
C PHE A 99 -15.67 -7.17 -7.50
N TYR A 100 -14.47 -7.32 -6.91
CA TYR A 100 -13.22 -7.39 -7.68
C TYR A 100 -13.06 -8.68 -8.49
N GLN A 101 -13.73 -9.77 -8.08
CA GLN A 101 -13.60 -11.10 -8.69
C GLN A 101 -14.75 -11.45 -9.65
N ASP A 102 -15.53 -10.46 -10.10
CA ASP A 102 -16.72 -10.58 -10.97
C ASP A 102 -16.50 -11.39 -12.28
N HIS A 103 -15.26 -11.76 -12.61
CA HIS A 103 -14.88 -12.63 -13.72
C HIS A 103 -15.02 -14.14 -13.44
N HIS A 104 -15.11 -14.59 -12.18
CA HIS A 104 -15.27 -16.01 -11.83
C HIS A 104 -16.73 -16.45 -11.66
N TRP A 105 -17.65 -15.49 -11.45
CA TRP A 105 -19.03 -15.74 -11.03
C TRP A 105 -20.04 -15.58 -12.18
N ALA A 106 -19.87 -16.35 -13.26
CA ALA A 106 -20.80 -16.33 -14.40
C ALA A 106 -22.12 -17.10 -14.17
N GLU A 107 -22.28 -17.82 -13.05
CA GLU A 107 -23.34 -18.85 -12.95
C GLU A 107 -24.28 -18.75 -11.72
N SER A 108 -24.18 -17.74 -10.84
CA SER A 108 -25.16 -17.56 -9.75
C SER A 108 -25.92 -16.23 -9.86
N ASP A 109 -27.19 -16.24 -9.44
CA ASP A 109 -28.19 -15.17 -9.57
C ASP A 109 -27.84 -13.89 -8.76
N GLY A 110 -26.76 -13.20 -9.13
CA GLY A 110 -26.55 -11.76 -8.98
C GLY A 110 -26.40 -11.16 -7.58
N VAL A 111 -26.50 -11.92 -6.48
CA VAL A 111 -26.37 -11.43 -5.09
C VAL A 111 -25.57 -12.41 -4.22
N THR A 112 -24.49 -11.92 -3.60
CA THR A 112 -23.75 -12.64 -2.54
C THR A 112 -24.31 -12.29 -1.16
N GLY A 113 -23.98 -13.11 -0.16
CA GLY A 113 -24.25 -12.80 1.24
C GLY A 113 -23.16 -13.36 2.15
N PHE A 114 -22.78 -12.61 3.18
CA PHE A 114 -21.77 -13.07 4.14
C PHE A 114 -22.20 -14.32 4.93
N VAL A 115 -23.53 -14.52 5.08
CA VAL A 115 -24.12 -15.76 5.55
C VAL A 115 -24.99 -16.36 4.44
N VAL A 116 -24.60 -17.55 3.97
CA VAL A 116 -25.33 -18.36 2.96
C VAL A 116 -25.64 -19.75 3.48
N ALA A 117 -26.53 -20.46 2.77
CA ALA A 117 -26.87 -21.86 3.07
C ALA A 117 -25.63 -22.75 3.13
N SER A 118 -25.62 -23.74 4.04
CA SER A 118 -24.48 -24.66 4.24
C SER A 118 -24.00 -25.30 2.93
N SER A 119 -24.93 -25.77 2.11
CA SER A 119 -24.61 -26.38 0.81
C SER A 119 -23.97 -25.41 -0.17
N THR A 120 -24.38 -24.14 -0.13
CA THR A 120 -23.79 -23.07 -0.96
C THR A 120 -22.41 -22.71 -0.43
N PHE A 121 -22.26 -22.54 0.88
CA PHE A 121 -20.95 -22.32 1.51
C PHE A 121 -19.97 -23.44 1.18
N GLU A 122 -20.37 -24.70 1.32
CA GLU A 122 -19.53 -25.86 1.01
C GLU A 122 -19.13 -25.89 -0.47
N ALA A 123 -20.08 -25.64 -1.38
CA ALA A 123 -19.81 -25.57 -2.82
C ALA A 123 -18.85 -24.43 -3.22
N HIS A 124 -18.86 -23.33 -2.45
CA HIS A 124 -18.10 -22.11 -2.72
C HIS A 124 -17.01 -21.83 -1.67
N THR A 125 -16.56 -22.84 -0.92
CA THR A 125 -15.64 -22.67 0.22
C THR A 125 -14.36 -21.95 -0.19
N SER A 126 -13.80 -22.27 -1.36
CA SER A 126 -12.58 -21.63 -1.87
C SER A 126 -12.78 -20.13 -2.16
N GLU A 127 -13.99 -19.73 -2.54
CA GLU A 127 -14.30 -18.34 -2.89
C GLU A 127 -14.55 -17.51 -1.61
N GLU A 128 -15.22 -18.10 -0.62
CA GLU A 128 -15.40 -17.51 0.71
C GLU A 128 -14.06 -17.38 1.46
N GLU A 129 -13.17 -18.36 1.34
CA GLU A 129 -11.79 -18.29 1.84
C GLU A 129 -11.02 -17.15 1.15
N GLU A 130 -11.19 -16.98 -0.16
CA GLU A 130 -10.56 -15.89 -0.91
C GLU A 130 -11.12 -14.52 -0.51
N ALA A 131 -12.43 -14.40 -0.32
CA ALA A 131 -13.11 -13.19 0.16
C ALA A 131 -12.69 -12.81 1.58
N ASP A 132 -12.62 -13.78 2.50
CA ASP A 132 -12.12 -13.56 3.85
C ASP A 132 -10.64 -13.14 3.84
N LEU A 133 -9.80 -13.77 2.99
CA LEU A 133 -8.36 -13.47 2.88
C LEU A 133 -8.11 -12.07 2.30
N TYR A 134 -8.75 -11.77 1.17
CA TYR A 134 -8.65 -10.48 0.53
C TYR A 134 -9.22 -9.39 1.44
N GLY A 135 -10.39 -9.61 2.05
CA GLY A 135 -11.02 -8.68 2.98
C GLY A 135 -10.13 -8.36 4.18
N ALA A 136 -9.48 -9.37 4.77
CA ALA A 136 -8.53 -9.17 5.86
C ALA A 136 -7.29 -8.37 5.41
N PHE A 137 -6.68 -8.72 4.27
CA PHE A 137 -5.50 -8.03 3.77
C PHE A 137 -5.79 -6.59 3.32
N LEU A 138 -6.94 -6.34 2.68
CA LEU A 138 -7.38 -5.01 2.28
C LEU A 138 -7.65 -4.13 3.52
N SER A 139 -8.26 -4.71 4.55
CA SER A 139 -8.46 -4.04 5.85
C SER A 139 -7.12 -3.63 6.47
N TYR A 140 -6.11 -4.51 6.42
CA TYR A 140 -4.75 -4.18 6.86
C TYR A 140 -4.16 -3.00 6.10
N LEU A 141 -4.26 -2.97 4.76
CA LEU A 141 -3.75 -1.83 3.96
C LEU A 141 -4.45 -0.53 4.34
N ALA A 142 -5.74 -0.58 4.66
CA ALA A 142 -6.53 0.56 5.14
C ALA A 142 -6.26 0.95 6.61
N GLY A 143 -5.37 0.24 7.31
CA GLY A 143 -4.96 0.51 8.70
C GLY A 143 -5.83 -0.16 9.76
N TYR A 144 -6.62 -1.18 9.40
CA TYR A 144 -7.47 -1.94 10.32
C TYR A 144 -6.85 -3.30 10.67
N GLN A 145 -7.01 -3.73 11.93
CA GLN A 145 -6.59 -5.04 12.41
C GLN A 145 -7.79 -5.97 12.55
N THR A 146 -7.79 -7.08 11.80
CA THR A 146 -8.95 -7.97 11.70
C THR A 146 -8.66 -9.42 12.07
N THR A 147 -7.43 -9.92 11.94
CA THR A 147 -7.14 -11.37 12.04
C THR A 147 -7.48 -11.97 13.41
N GLU A 148 -7.17 -11.27 14.49
CA GLU A 148 -7.55 -11.66 15.86
C GLU A 148 -9.03 -11.38 16.19
N LEU A 149 -9.64 -10.41 15.48
CA LEU A 149 -11.00 -9.94 15.71
C LEU A 149 -12.06 -10.86 15.11
N VAL A 150 -11.79 -11.42 13.93
CA VAL A 150 -12.79 -12.16 13.12
C VAL A 150 -13.47 -13.29 13.91
N PRO A 151 -12.79 -14.14 14.70
CA PRO A 151 -13.47 -15.17 15.49
C PRO A 151 -14.50 -14.60 16.48
N ARG A 152 -14.20 -13.46 17.11
CA ARG A 152 -15.14 -12.76 18.03
C ARG A 152 -16.28 -12.11 17.25
N LEU A 153 -16.00 -11.57 16.06
CA LEU A 153 -17.02 -11.01 15.17
C LEU A 153 -18.03 -12.07 14.74
N LEU A 154 -17.57 -13.27 14.37
CA LEU A 154 -18.43 -14.40 14.04
C LEU A 154 -19.35 -14.77 15.21
N ASP A 155 -18.84 -14.81 16.45
CA ASP A 155 -19.68 -15.04 17.64
C ASP A 155 -20.79 -13.99 17.76
N ALA A 156 -20.42 -12.71 17.62
CA ALA A 156 -21.36 -11.60 17.74
C ALA A 156 -22.44 -11.63 16.66
N LEU A 157 -22.07 -11.98 15.42
CA LEU A 157 -23.00 -12.10 14.30
C LEU A 157 -23.95 -13.29 14.49
N TYR A 158 -23.44 -14.48 14.83
CA TYR A 158 -24.29 -15.65 15.08
C TYR A 158 -25.28 -15.39 16.22
N ALA A 159 -24.80 -14.81 17.32
CA ALA A 159 -25.66 -14.44 18.45
C ALA A 159 -26.70 -13.38 18.07
N SER A 160 -26.30 -12.35 17.32
CA SER A 160 -27.22 -11.27 16.93
C SER A 160 -28.31 -11.75 15.98
N TYR A 161 -28.01 -12.70 15.10
CA TYR A 161 -28.92 -13.25 14.10
C TYR A 161 -29.67 -14.51 14.55
N GLY A 162 -29.42 -14.99 15.77
CA GLY A 162 -30.06 -16.20 16.30
C GLY A 162 -29.70 -17.46 15.51
N LEU A 163 -28.49 -17.50 14.92
CA LEU A 163 -27.99 -18.64 14.16
C LEU A 163 -27.55 -19.74 15.12
N SER A 164 -27.93 -20.99 14.85
CA SER A 164 -27.48 -22.16 15.61
C SER A 164 -25.96 -22.27 15.53
N PRO A 165 -25.27 -22.54 16.64
CA PRO A 165 -23.85 -22.88 16.61
C PRO A 165 -23.54 -24.12 15.76
N GLU A 166 -24.49 -25.04 15.68
CA GLU A 166 -24.46 -26.26 14.87
C GLU A 166 -24.81 -25.98 13.40
N ALA A 167 -24.30 -26.82 12.50
CA ALA A 167 -24.69 -26.73 11.10
C ALA A 167 -26.19 -27.03 10.96
N SER A 168 -26.91 -26.13 10.29
CA SER A 168 -28.27 -26.37 9.84
C SER A 168 -28.32 -26.23 8.32
N GLY A 169 -29.33 -26.80 7.65
CA GLY A 169 -29.43 -26.72 6.18
C GLY A 169 -29.37 -25.28 5.61
N ASN A 170 -29.55 -24.27 6.45
CA ASN A 170 -29.59 -22.86 6.07
C ASN A 170 -28.29 -22.06 6.35
N TYR A 171 -27.28 -22.61 7.04
CA TYR A 171 -25.99 -21.92 7.28
C TYR A 171 -24.92 -22.83 7.92
N PRO A 172 -23.63 -22.61 7.61
CA PRO A 172 -22.54 -23.40 8.17
C PRO A 172 -22.45 -23.27 9.69
N SER A 173 -21.90 -24.30 10.35
CA SER A 173 -21.66 -24.24 11.80
C SER A 173 -20.71 -23.10 12.18
N LEU A 174 -20.91 -22.51 13.36
CA LEU A 174 -20.03 -21.46 13.89
C LEU A 174 -18.60 -21.98 14.06
N ALA A 175 -18.45 -23.21 14.55
CA ALA A 175 -17.15 -23.86 14.68
C ALA A 175 -16.45 -24.03 13.32
N GLY A 176 -17.19 -24.42 12.28
CA GLY A 176 -16.68 -24.53 10.91
C GLY A 176 -16.22 -23.18 10.35
N ARG A 177 -17.04 -22.12 10.46
CA ARG A 177 -16.64 -20.77 10.01
C ARG A 177 -15.43 -20.25 10.78
N LYS A 178 -15.33 -20.50 12.09
CA LYS A 178 -14.15 -20.13 12.89
C LYS A 178 -12.90 -20.88 12.48
N GLN A 179 -13.01 -22.16 12.12
CA GLN A 179 -11.89 -22.95 11.62
C GLN A 179 -11.37 -22.40 10.29
N VAL A 180 -12.27 -22.09 9.35
CA VAL A 180 -11.94 -21.44 8.07
C VAL A 180 -11.28 -20.09 8.33
N ALA A 181 -11.90 -19.25 9.16
CA ALA A 181 -11.36 -17.94 9.53
C ALA A 181 -9.98 -18.02 10.17
N ALA A 182 -9.69 -19.03 11.00
CA ALA A 182 -8.36 -19.22 11.58
C ALA A 182 -7.30 -19.55 10.53
N GLY A 183 -7.63 -20.39 9.53
CA GLY A 183 -6.74 -20.68 8.41
C GLY A 183 -6.47 -19.44 7.55
N VAL A 184 -7.53 -18.68 7.26
CA VAL A 184 -7.43 -17.42 6.51
C VAL A 184 -6.64 -16.36 7.28
N ALA A 185 -6.87 -16.21 8.58
CA ALA A 185 -6.14 -15.27 9.44
C ALA A 185 -4.63 -15.54 9.39
N LYS A 186 -4.22 -16.81 9.52
CA LYS A 186 -2.81 -17.20 9.38
C LYS A 186 -2.24 -16.81 8.02
N LYS A 187 -2.98 -17.05 6.93
CA LYS A 187 -2.53 -16.69 5.59
C LYS A 187 -2.46 -15.17 5.38
N ALA A 188 -3.42 -14.43 5.93
CA ALA A 188 -3.43 -12.97 5.88
C ALA A 188 -2.23 -12.39 6.63
N GLU A 189 -1.91 -12.90 7.83
CA GLU A 189 -0.72 -12.54 8.60
C GLU A 189 0.58 -12.79 7.82
N GLU A 190 0.70 -13.94 7.16
CA GLU A 190 1.83 -14.24 6.29
C GLU A 190 1.95 -13.21 5.15
N LEU A 191 0.86 -12.88 4.45
CA LEU A 191 0.87 -11.88 3.39
C LEU A 191 1.22 -10.48 3.91
N ILE A 192 0.71 -10.10 5.08
CA ILE A 192 1.03 -8.84 5.76
C ILE A 192 2.53 -8.75 6.05
N LEU A 193 3.11 -9.83 6.57
CA LEU A 193 4.54 -9.92 6.86
C LEU A 193 5.39 -9.82 5.59
N ILE A 194 4.98 -10.49 4.51
CA ILE A 194 5.64 -10.40 3.19
C ILE A 194 5.52 -8.98 2.63
N HIS A 195 4.36 -8.32 2.80
CA HIS A 195 4.13 -6.95 2.35
C HIS A 195 5.05 -5.96 3.07
N LYS A 196 5.10 -6.05 4.41
CA LYS A 196 6.05 -5.28 5.23
C LYS A 196 7.48 -5.51 4.75
N THR A 197 7.89 -6.78 4.65
CA THR A 197 9.23 -7.16 4.19
C THR A 197 9.56 -6.53 2.83
N GLY A 198 8.64 -6.58 1.86
CA GLY A 198 8.78 -5.94 0.55
C GLY A 198 8.97 -4.43 0.64
N ALA A 199 8.23 -3.74 1.50
CA ALA A 199 8.37 -2.30 1.73
C ALA A 199 9.73 -1.93 2.35
N TYR A 200 10.21 -2.68 3.34
CA TYR A 200 11.55 -2.49 3.90
C TYR A 200 12.65 -2.80 2.89
N LEU A 201 12.52 -3.86 2.10
CA LEU A 201 13.44 -4.19 1.00
C LEU A 201 13.53 -3.06 -0.02
N LEU A 202 12.39 -2.45 -0.38
CA LEU A 202 12.35 -1.25 -1.23
C LEU A 202 13.14 -0.08 -0.63
N ALA A 203 12.99 0.19 0.67
CA ALA A 203 13.71 1.26 1.37
C ALA A 203 15.21 0.96 1.45
N LEU A 204 15.57 -0.30 1.72
CA LEU A 204 16.96 -0.74 1.86
C LEU A 204 17.72 -0.82 0.53
N GLY A 205 17.03 -0.72 -0.61
CA GLY A 205 17.63 -0.79 -1.95
C GLY A 205 17.69 -2.21 -2.54
N ARG A 206 17.03 -3.17 -1.91
CA ARG A 206 16.97 -4.59 -2.29
C ARG A 206 15.80 -4.83 -3.25
N TYR A 207 15.85 -4.16 -4.40
CA TYR A 207 14.72 -4.12 -5.32
C TYR A 207 14.34 -5.46 -5.94
N PRO A 208 15.28 -6.33 -6.40
CA PRO A 208 14.93 -7.65 -6.92
C PRO A 208 14.18 -8.52 -5.89
N GLU A 209 14.59 -8.45 -4.62
CA GLU A 209 13.95 -9.17 -3.53
C GLU A 209 12.56 -8.60 -3.21
N ALA A 210 12.40 -7.28 -3.24
CA ALA A 210 11.11 -6.63 -3.11
C ALA A 210 10.14 -7.03 -4.24
N VAL A 211 10.64 -7.17 -5.48
CA VAL A 211 9.86 -7.69 -6.62
C VAL A 211 9.28 -9.06 -6.28
N SER A 212 10.10 -9.99 -5.76
CA SER A 212 9.64 -11.33 -5.40
C SER A 212 8.56 -11.32 -4.30
N CYS A 213 8.65 -10.40 -3.33
CA CYS A 213 7.63 -10.24 -2.29
C CYS A 213 6.29 -9.78 -2.87
N PHE A 214 6.29 -8.70 -3.66
CA PHE A 214 5.04 -8.17 -4.23
C PHE A 214 4.44 -9.07 -5.33
N GLN A 215 5.28 -9.81 -6.06
CA GLN A 215 4.79 -10.84 -6.98
C GLN A 215 4.07 -11.97 -6.25
N TYR A 216 4.58 -12.38 -5.08
CA TYR A 216 3.92 -13.39 -4.25
C TYR A 216 2.56 -12.90 -3.77
N ILE A 217 2.48 -11.68 -3.22
CA ILE A 217 1.22 -11.08 -2.75
C ILE A 217 0.18 -10.99 -3.87
N ASN A 218 0.57 -10.52 -5.06
CA ASN A 218 -0.34 -10.35 -6.20
C ASN A 218 -0.90 -11.69 -6.75
N GLN A 219 -0.41 -12.85 -6.29
CA GLN A 219 -1.04 -14.15 -6.56
C GLN A 219 -2.32 -14.37 -5.75
N PHE A 220 -2.45 -13.71 -4.60
CA PHE A 220 -3.56 -13.86 -3.66
C PHE A 220 -4.45 -12.61 -3.61
N VAL A 221 -3.86 -11.42 -3.57
CA VAL A 221 -4.61 -10.16 -3.44
C VAL A 221 -4.17 -9.17 -4.51
N ARG A 222 -5.08 -8.91 -5.46
CA ARG A 222 -4.86 -8.00 -6.58
C ARG A 222 -5.51 -6.65 -6.29
N CYS A 223 -4.72 -5.66 -5.93
CA CYS A 223 -5.18 -4.31 -5.63
C CYS A 223 -4.29 -3.25 -6.26
N LYS A 224 -4.80 -2.02 -6.34
CA LYS A 224 -4.05 -0.84 -6.83
C LYS A 224 -2.66 -0.74 -6.19
N GLU A 225 -2.58 -0.82 -4.86
CA GLU A 225 -1.33 -0.68 -4.13
C GLU A 225 -0.32 -1.79 -4.41
N GLY A 226 -0.77 -3.06 -4.48
CA GLY A 226 0.10 -4.20 -4.79
C GLY A 226 0.77 -4.08 -6.16
N TYR A 227 0.01 -3.66 -7.19
CA TYR A 227 0.57 -3.43 -8.53
C TYR A 227 1.50 -2.21 -8.57
N ASN A 228 1.15 -1.12 -7.89
CA ASN A 228 2.02 0.06 -7.81
C ASN A 228 3.35 -0.26 -7.12
N ASN A 229 3.34 -0.96 -5.99
CA ASN A 229 4.54 -1.34 -5.25
C ASN A 229 5.44 -2.30 -6.06
N LEU A 230 4.85 -3.27 -6.75
CA LEU A 230 5.57 -4.15 -7.68
C LEU A 230 6.22 -3.35 -8.82
N GLY A 231 5.49 -2.40 -9.41
CA GLY A 231 6.01 -1.53 -10.46
C GLY A 231 7.18 -0.67 -9.99
N ILE A 232 7.10 -0.10 -8.78
CA ILE A 232 8.18 0.69 -8.17
C ILE A 232 9.43 -0.17 -7.98
N ALA A 233 9.28 -1.38 -7.45
CA ALA A 233 10.39 -2.31 -7.26
C ALA A 233 11.09 -2.64 -8.58
N GLN A 234 10.32 -2.93 -9.64
CA GLN A 234 10.88 -3.21 -10.96
C GLN A 234 11.56 -1.99 -11.60
N LEU A 235 10.95 -0.81 -11.48
CA LEU A 235 11.50 0.45 -11.99
C LEU A 235 12.83 0.79 -11.31
N LYS A 236 12.91 0.66 -9.98
CA LYS A 236 14.14 0.91 -9.23
C LYS A 236 15.20 -0.15 -9.50
N ALA A 237 14.82 -1.42 -9.64
CA ALA A 237 15.75 -2.47 -10.07
C ALA A 237 16.38 -2.15 -11.44
N ALA A 238 15.58 -1.67 -12.39
CA ALA A 238 16.07 -1.25 -13.71
C ALA A 238 16.98 -0.03 -13.63
N TYR A 239 16.62 0.97 -12.83
CA TYR A 239 17.39 2.20 -12.69
C TYR A 239 18.77 1.92 -12.06
N CYS A 240 18.83 1.20 -10.94
CA CYS A 240 20.06 0.96 -10.18
C CYS A 240 20.97 -0.07 -10.83
N GLY A 241 20.40 -1.05 -11.54
CA GLY A 241 21.17 -2.00 -12.33
C GLY A 241 21.84 -1.36 -13.56
N SER A 242 21.54 -0.11 -13.90
CA SER A 242 22.05 0.54 -15.10
C SER A 242 23.16 1.54 -14.83
N GLY A 243 23.97 1.86 -15.84
CA GLY A 243 24.88 3.01 -15.80
C GLY A 243 24.18 4.37 -15.72
N MET A 244 22.84 4.43 -15.68
CA MET A 244 22.09 5.70 -15.62
C MET A 244 22.24 6.41 -14.29
N SER A 245 22.42 5.70 -13.17
CA SER A 245 22.78 6.32 -11.89
C SER A 245 24.08 7.13 -11.98
N ARG A 246 24.99 6.73 -12.88
CA ARG A 246 26.27 7.41 -13.11
C ARG A 246 26.15 8.73 -13.86
N GLN A 247 24.99 9.04 -14.45
CA GLN A 247 24.74 10.34 -15.09
C GLN A 247 24.42 11.45 -14.07
N GLY A 248 24.29 11.10 -12.78
CA GLY A 248 24.08 12.05 -11.69
C GLY A 248 22.65 12.57 -11.55
N TYR A 249 21.79 12.45 -12.58
CA TYR A 249 20.40 12.89 -12.51
C TYR A 249 19.55 12.00 -11.61
N ARG A 250 18.73 12.61 -10.74
CA ARG A 250 17.79 11.93 -9.84
C ARG A 250 16.37 12.02 -10.40
N TYR A 251 15.70 10.87 -10.53
CA TYR A 251 14.28 10.81 -10.89
C TYR A 251 13.39 11.03 -9.66
N PRO A 252 12.13 11.46 -9.82
CA PRO A 252 11.15 11.55 -8.74
C PRO A 252 10.62 10.16 -8.34
N LEU A 253 11.54 9.23 -8.07
CA LEU A 253 11.24 7.92 -7.52
C LEU A 253 11.50 8.01 -6.02
N LEU A 254 10.49 7.75 -5.21
CA LEU A 254 10.59 7.85 -3.76
C LEU A 254 11.50 6.73 -3.23
N ALA A 255 12.82 6.94 -3.26
CA ALA A 255 13.92 6.34 -2.47
C ALA A 255 15.22 6.63 -3.22
N ASP A 256 16.27 7.02 -2.47
CA ASP A 256 17.57 7.36 -3.02
C ASP A 256 18.31 6.09 -3.51
N PRO A 257 18.67 6.00 -4.81
CA PRO A 257 19.39 4.86 -5.35
C PRO A 257 20.91 5.12 -5.38
N GLU A 258 21.60 4.96 -4.25
CA GLU A 258 23.07 4.88 -4.25
C GLU A 258 23.61 3.44 -4.19
N LEU A 259 22.75 2.43 -4.00
CA LEU A 259 23.15 1.02 -4.04
C LEU A 259 23.06 0.44 -5.47
N VAL A 260 24.16 0.52 -6.22
CA VAL A 260 24.37 -0.32 -7.41
C VAL A 260 24.89 -1.67 -6.92
N LEU A 261 23.99 -2.60 -6.58
CA LEU A 261 24.40 -3.93 -6.10
C LEU A 261 24.95 -4.82 -7.23
N ARG A 262 24.40 -4.74 -8.45
CA ARG A 262 24.89 -5.44 -9.66
C ARG A 262 24.44 -4.72 -10.93
N ALA A 263 25.32 -4.65 -11.95
CA ALA A 263 24.95 -4.12 -13.26
C ALA A 263 24.06 -5.13 -14.01
N ALA A 264 22.85 -4.74 -14.36
CA ALA A 264 21.95 -5.48 -15.23
C ALA A 264 22.32 -5.26 -16.70
N SER A 265 22.11 -6.28 -17.54
CA SER A 265 22.24 -6.09 -18.99
C SER A 265 21.16 -5.12 -19.51
N GLU A 266 21.42 -4.48 -20.64
CA GLU A 266 20.45 -3.57 -21.27
C GLU A 266 19.12 -4.26 -21.56
N GLN A 267 19.16 -5.54 -21.98
CA GLN A 267 17.96 -6.34 -22.20
C GLN A 267 17.16 -6.57 -20.90
N GLN A 268 17.85 -6.90 -19.80
CA GLN A 268 17.22 -7.07 -18.49
C GLN A 268 16.61 -5.75 -18.00
N ARG A 269 17.33 -4.64 -18.18
CA ARG A 269 16.84 -3.30 -17.85
C ARG A 269 15.55 -2.97 -18.59
N VAL A 270 15.53 -3.17 -19.91
CA VAL A 270 14.33 -2.92 -20.74
C VAL A 270 13.18 -3.85 -20.34
N ALA A 271 13.45 -5.12 -20.03
CA ALA A 271 12.43 -6.05 -19.56
C ALA A 271 11.80 -5.61 -18.23
N LEU A 272 12.61 -5.16 -17.27
CA LEU A 272 12.14 -4.62 -15.98
C LEU A 272 11.31 -3.34 -16.17
N LEU A 273 11.75 -2.41 -17.01
CA LEU A 273 11.00 -1.18 -17.30
C LEU A 273 9.64 -1.48 -17.94
N ASN A 274 9.60 -2.40 -18.91
CA ASN A 274 8.35 -2.83 -19.53
C ASN A 274 7.42 -3.54 -18.53
N ALA A 275 7.97 -4.34 -17.62
CA ALA A 275 7.20 -4.95 -16.54
C ALA A 275 6.62 -3.88 -15.59
N ALA A 276 7.43 -2.90 -15.20
CA ALA A 276 6.98 -1.79 -14.35
C ALA A 276 5.84 -1.01 -15.01
N ILE A 277 5.98 -0.66 -16.29
CA ILE A 277 4.94 0.02 -17.08
C ILE A 277 3.64 -0.78 -17.10
N ARG A 278 3.70 -2.11 -17.29
CA ARG A 278 2.49 -2.95 -17.25
C ARG A 278 1.81 -2.88 -15.88
N ASN A 279 2.58 -3.00 -14.80
CA ASN A 279 2.04 -2.96 -13.45
C ASN A 279 1.44 -1.59 -13.09
N PHE A 280 2.07 -0.48 -13.48
CA PHE A 280 1.48 0.85 -13.27
C PHE A 280 0.20 1.05 -14.08
N LYS A 281 0.12 0.51 -15.30
CA LYS A 281 -1.12 0.56 -16.10
C LYS A 281 -2.24 -0.23 -15.43
N VAL A 282 -1.95 -1.45 -14.95
CA VAL A 282 -2.93 -2.23 -14.17
C VAL A 282 -3.36 -1.45 -12.93
N SER A 283 -2.43 -0.83 -12.21
CA SER A 283 -2.78 0.04 -11.07
C SER A 283 -3.66 1.23 -11.47
N LEU A 284 -3.51 1.80 -12.67
CA LEU A 284 -4.38 2.86 -13.19
C LEU A 284 -5.74 2.33 -13.63
N ASP A 285 -5.86 1.06 -14.03
CA ASP A 285 -7.15 0.42 -14.29
C ASP A 285 -7.99 0.35 -13.01
N PHE A 286 -7.35 0.20 -11.84
CA PHE A 286 -7.97 0.34 -10.53
C PHE A 286 -8.20 1.79 -10.11
N SER A 287 -7.38 2.74 -10.57
CA SER A 287 -7.50 4.13 -10.13
C SER A 287 -6.90 5.08 -11.18
N PRO A 288 -7.71 5.53 -12.15
CA PRO A 288 -7.22 6.36 -13.26
C PRO A 288 -6.66 7.73 -12.84
N GLY A 289 -6.94 8.15 -11.60
CA GLY A 289 -6.48 9.38 -10.99
C GLY A 289 -5.16 9.26 -10.22
N LEU A 290 -4.62 8.05 -10.02
CA LEU A 290 -3.45 7.81 -9.17
C LEU A 290 -2.21 8.56 -9.69
N ILE A 291 -1.80 9.60 -8.95
CA ILE A 291 -0.74 10.53 -9.36
C ILE A 291 0.62 9.83 -9.37
N GLU A 292 0.87 8.98 -8.39
CA GLU A 292 2.10 8.22 -8.20
C GLU A 292 2.38 7.34 -9.43
N ALA A 293 1.36 6.63 -9.93
CA ALA A 293 1.50 5.82 -11.14
C ALA A 293 1.78 6.68 -12.38
N HIS A 294 1.19 7.87 -12.51
CA HIS A 294 1.53 8.80 -13.59
C HIS A 294 2.99 9.27 -13.53
N ILE A 295 3.52 9.58 -12.33
CA ILE A 295 4.94 9.92 -12.11
C ILE A 295 5.83 8.75 -12.54
N HIS A 296 5.53 7.55 -12.06
CA HIS A 296 6.36 6.37 -12.32
C HIS A 296 6.31 5.93 -13.78
N LEU A 297 5.17 6.06 -14.47
CA LEU A 297 5.06 5.80 -15.91
C LEU A 297 5.91 6.77 -16.72
N ALA A 298 5.80 8.08 -16.46
CA ALA A 298 6.64 9.07 -17.12
C ALA A 298 8.13 8.81 -16.88
N ALA A 299 8.52 8.43 -15.65
CA ALA A 299 9.89 8.06 -15.34
C ALA A 299 10.35 6.83 -16.14
N ALA A 300 9.57 5.74 -16.14
CA ALA A 300 9.89 4.53 -16.88
C ALA A 300 10.01 4.77 -18.39
N TYR A 301 9.10 5.55 -18.97
CA TYR A 301 9.15 5.92 -20.40
C TYR A 301 10.34 6.82 -20.73
N SER A 302 10.71 7.75 -19.85
CA SER A 302 11.93 8.56 -20.00
C SER A 302 13.18 7.67 -19.98
N MET A 303 13.24 6.67 -19.10
CA MET A 303 14.33 5.70 -19.05
C MET A 303 14.41 4.80 -20.30
N LEU A 304 13.28 4.58 -20.98
CA LEU A 304 13.22 3.92 -22.29
C LEU A 304 13.47 4.87 -23.48
N GLY A 305 13.53 6.18 -23.27
CA GLY A 305 13.68 7.18 -24.35
C GLY A 305 12.41 7.43 -25.16
N ASN A 306 11.23 7.10 -24.63
CA ASN A 306 9.94 7.33 -25.31
C ASN A 306 9.37 8.71 -24.95
N ALA A 307 9.83 9.74 -25.65
CA ALA A 307 9.49 11.14 -25.37
C ALA A 307 8.00 11.46 -25.49
N ASP A 308 7.28 10.82 -26.42
CA ASP A 308 5.83 11.01 -26.59
C ASP A 308 5.05 10.55 -25.36
N SER A 309 5.41 9.38 -24.84
CA SER A 309 4.78 8.85 -23.63
C SER A 309 5.12 9.69 -22.40
N VAL A 310 6.35 10.21 -22.29
CA VAL A 310 6.72 11.16 -21.23
C VAL A 310 5.82 12.39 -21.27
N ARG A 311 5.66 13.02 -22.45
CA ARG A 311 4.78 14.19 -22.61
C ARG A 311 3.33 13.87 -22.27
N TYR A 312 2.83 12.72 -22.71
CA TYR A 312 1.47 12.29 -22.41
C TYR A 312 1.21 12.20 -20.89
N TRP A 313 2.07 11.49 -20.17
CA TRP A 313 1.91 11.29 -18.72
C TRP A 313 2.22 12.56 -17.91
N ALA A 314 3.20 13.35 -18.32
CA ALA A 314 3.45 14.68 -17.75
C ALA A 314 2.22 15.59 -17.89
N GLY A 315 1.56 15.60 -19.05
CA GLY A 315 0.31 16.34 -19.24
C GLY A 315 -0.86 15.83 -18.39
N ARG A 316 -0.90 14.54 -18.04
CA ARG A 316 -1.87 14.00 -17.06
C ARG A 316 -1.60 14.52 -15.65
N LEU A 317 -0.33 14.61 -15.24
CA LEU A 317 0.05 15.19 -13.94
C LEU A 317 -0.37 16.65 -13.81
N GLU A 318 -0.14 17.45 -14.87
CA GLU A 318 -0.53 18.87 -14.89
C GLU A 318 -2.05 19.07 -14.78
N ARG A 319 -2.84 18.19 -15.40
CA ARG A 319 -4.32 18.25 -15.39
C ARG A 319 -4.92 17.76 -14.08
N ASN A 320 -4.39 16.67 -13.50
CA ASN A 320 -5.00 16.05 -12.32
C ASN A 320 -4.65 16.78 -11.01
N LYS A 321 -3.53 17.52 -10.94
CA LYS A 321 -3.18 18.40 -9.81
C LYS A 321 -2.72 19.78 -10.32
N PRO A 322 -3.64 20.65 -10.78
CA PRO A 322 -3.31 21.90 -11.45
C PRO A 322 -2.74 22.99 -10.53
N GLU A 323 -2.94 22.90 -9.22
CA GLU A 323 -2.50 23.93 -8.25
C GLU A 323 -1.36 23.49 -7.32
N GLY A 324 -0.69 22.35 -7.59
CA GLY A 324 0.33 21.80 -6.70
C GLY A 324 1.41 20.94 -7.37
N SER A 325 2.06 20.09 -6.56
CA SER A 325 3.25 19.25 -6.86
C SER A 325 3.26 18.56 -8.23
N GLY A 326 2.09 18.27 -8.82
CA GLY A 326 1.95 17.60 -10.12
C GLY A 326 2.66 18.33 -11.26
N LYS A 327 2.54 19.67 -11.33
CA LYS A 327 3.25 20.47 -12.35
C LYS A 327 4.77 20.47 -12.13
N ALA A 328 5.21 20.47 -10.87
CA ALA A 328 6.63 20.37 -10.55
C ALA A 328 7.21 19.00 -10.96
N TYR A 329 6.51 17.90 -10.64
CA TYR A 329 6.87 16.56 -11.10
C TYR A 329 6.92 16.47 -12.63
N ALA A 330 5.91 16.99 -13.32
CA ALA A 330 5.87 17.03 -14.78
C ALA A 330 7.10 17.75 -15.36
N SER A 331 7.43 18.93 -14.83
CA SER A 331 8.62 19.68 -15.25
C SER A 331 9.92 18.92 -14.96
N ILE A 332 10.08 18.26 -13.81
CA ILE A 332 11.26 17.42 -13.55
C ILE A 332 11.39 16.31 -14.61
N LEU A 333 10.31 15.60 -14.90
CA LEU A 333 10.30 14.48 -15.85
C LEU A 333 10.59 14.93 -17.28
N LEU A 334 10.02 16.06 -17.70
CA LEU A 334 10.31 16.68 -19.01
C LEU A 334 11.76 17.17 -19.09
N GLY A 335 12.31 17.70 -18.00
CA GLY A 335 13.71 18.11 -17.92
C GLY A 335 14.66 16.92 -18.02
N LEU A 336 14.36 15.82 -17.34
CA LEU A 336 15.13 14.57 -17.40
C LEU A 336 15.12 13.97 -18.83
N ASP A 337 13.96 13.94 -19.48
CA ASP A 337 13.84 13.50 -20.87
C ASP A 337 14.64 14.40 -21.84
N ALA A 338 14.57 15.73 -21.66
CA ALA A 338 15.36 16.67 -22.45
C ALA A 338 16.88 16.50 -22.23
N ALA A 339 17.32 16.31 -20.99
CA ALA A 339 18.72 16.09 -20.64
C ALA A 339 19.27 14.83 -21.31
N ARG A 340 18.49 13.74 -21.31
CA ARG A 340 18.85 12.48 -21.98
C ARG A 340 18.98 12.61 -23.49
N GLN A 341 18.20 13.50 -24.10
CA GLN A 341 18.30 13.83 -25.52
C GLN A 341 19.40 14.86 -25.84
N GLY A 342 20.20 15.26 -24.85
CA GLY A 342 21.26 16.27 -25.01
C GLY A 342 20.75 17.72 -25.09
N ARG A 343 19.45 17.96 -24.89
CA ARG A 343 18.83 19.29 -24.93
C ARG A 343 18.98 20.04 -23.60
N ARG A 344 20.23 20.36 -23.25
CA ARG A 344 20.60 20.93 -21.94
C ARG A 344 19.85 22.21 -21.56
N ALA A 345 19.70 23.15 -22.49
CA ALA A 345 18.99 24.41 -22.23
C ALA A 345 17.51 24.19 -21.84
N VAL A 346 16.83 23.27 -22.55
CA VAL A 346 15.44 22.91 -22.23
C VAL A 346 15.35 22.18 -20.89
N ALA A 347 16.32 21.30 -20.60
CA ALA A 347 16.37 20.61 -19.32
C ALA A 347 16.55 21.58 -18.15
N GLU A 348 17.47 22.54 -18.28
CA GLU A 348 17.69 23.60 -17.28
C GLU A 348 16.44 24.46 -17.06
N GLU A 349 15.77 24.90 -18.12
CA GLU A 349 14.51 25.65 -18.04
C GLU A 349 13.45 24.87 -17.26
N GLN A 350 13.30 23.57 -17.56
CA GLN A 350 12.33 22.71 -16.89
C GLN A 350 12.68 22.49 -15.41
N PHE A 351 13.95 22.31 -15.05
CA PHE A 351 14.34 22.18 -13.64
C PHE A 351 14.16 23.47 -12.85
N LEU A 352 14.40 24.63 -13.46
CA LEU A 352 14.08 25.94 -12.86
C LEU A 352 12.57 26.08 -12.64
N LYS A 353 11.77 25.76 -13.65
CA LYS A 353 10.30 25.76 -13.55
C LYS A 353 9.82 24.82 -12.44
N ALA A 354 10.37 23.61 -12.35
CA ALA A 354 10.04 22.67 -11.28
C ALA A 354 10.37 23.22 -9.89
N LYS A 355 11.53 23.87 -9.73
CA LYS A 355 11.94 24.47 -8.46
C LYS A 355 10.99 25.57 -7.99
N ILE A 356 10.49 26.40 -8.92
CA ILE A 356 9.51 27.46 -8.63
C ILE A 356 8.15 26.86 -8.25
N LEU A 357 7.73 25.80 -8.94
CA LEU A 357 6.43 25.15 -8.72
C LEU A 357 6.40 24.18 -7.54
N ALA A 358 7.56 23.82 -6.99
CA ALA A 358 7.69 22.83 -5.93
C ALA A 358 7.11 23.36 -4.60
N ASN A 359 6.06 22.69 -4.12
CA ASN A 359 5.35 23.01 -2.89
C ASN A 359 5.87 22.20 -1.67
N GLY A 360 7.18 21.97 -1.59
CA GLY A 360 7.79 21.26 -0.48
C GLY A 360 9.30 21.03 -0.65
N PRO A 361 10.03 20.77 0.44
CA PRO A 361 11.49 20.69 0.43
C PRO A 361 12.03 19.54 -0.44
N VAL A 362 11.35 18.39 -0.47
CA VAL A 362 11.78 17.21 -1.26
C VAL A 362 11.85 17.52 -2.76
N LEU A 363 10.81 18.14 -3.31
CA LEU A 363 10.76 18.49 -4.73
C LEU A 363 11.73 19.62 -5.07
N GLN A 364 11.92 20.58 -4.16
CA GLN A 364 12.91 21.65 -4.34
C GLN A 364 14.33 21.11 -4.35
N LEU A 365 14.66 20.16 -3.47
CA LEU A 365 15.95 19.48 -3.43
C LEU A 365 16.17 18.68 -4.72
N LEU A 366 15.17 17.90 -5.15
CA LEU A 366 15.26 17.11 -6.38
C LEU A 366 15.48 17.99 -7.63
N ALA A 367 14.72 19.08 -7.76
CA ALA A 367 14.88 20.02 -8.85
C ALA A 367 16.24 20.73 -8.80
N SER A 368 16.69 21.13 -7.60
CA SER A 368 18.00 21.79 -7.41
C SER A 368 19.16 20.84 -7.74
N HIS A 369 19.08 19.58 -7.33
CA HIS A 369 20.06 18.54 -7.66
C HIS A 369 20.21 18.39 -9.18
N ASN A 370 19.10 18.18 -9.88
CA ASN A 370 19.12 18.02 -11.33
C ASN A 370 19.60 19.28 -12.07
N LEU A 371 19.33 20.46 -11.51
CA LEU A 371 19.85 21.73 -12.01
C LEU A 371 21.38 21.84 -11.89
N LEU A 372 21.97 21.36 -10.78
CA LEU A 372 23.43 21.29 -10.64
C LEU A 372 24.03 20.36 -11.69
N VAL A 373 23.44 19.17 -11.85
CA VAL A 373 23.92 18.14 -12.79
C VAL A 373 23.85 18.64 -14.23
N VAL A 374 22.76 19.28 -14.67
CA VAL A 374 22.65 19.79 -16.06
C VAL A 374 23.64 20.90 -16.37
N ARG A 375 24.04 21.67 -15.35
CA ARG A 375 25.08 22.71 -15.42
C ARG A 375 26.50 22.14 -15.39
N GLY A 376 26.65 20.82 -15.31
CA GLY A 376 27.95 20.15 -15.22
C GLY A 376 28.62 20.31 -13.85
N GLN A 377 27.85 20.65 -12.81
CA GLN A 377 28.34 20.74 -11.44
C GLN A 377 28.12 19.40 -10.74
N SER A 378 29.08 19.01 -9.88
CA SER A 378 28.93 17.82 -9.05
C SER A 378 28.04 18.15 -7.84
N PRO A 379 26.88 17.49 -7.69
CA PRO A 379 26.13 17.56 -6.45
C PRO A 379 26.98 17.00 -5.29
N PRO A 380 26.78 17.47 -4.04
CA PRO A 380 27.49 16.93 -2.90
C PRO A 380 27.25 15.42 -2.80
N LEU A 381 28.32 14.63 -2.72
CA LEU A 381 28.24 13.18 -2.52
C LEU A 381 27.64 12.90 -1.14
N GLN A 382 26.55 12.14 -1.08
CA GLN A 382 26.13 11.49 0.16
C GLN A 382 27.22 10.47 0.51
N ARG A 383 27.71 10.50 1.76
CA ARG A 383 28.79 9.60 2.17
C ARG A 383 28.26 8.18 2.18
N MET A 384 28.82 7.32 1.32
CA MET A 384 28.66 5.88 1.49
C MET A 384 29.36 5.45 2.78
N ALA A 385 28.56 5.08 3.78
CA ALA A 385 29.02 4.46 5.01
C ALA A 385 29.90 3.24 4.70
N SER A 386 31.14 3.23 5.23
CA SER A 386 32.14 2.20 4.91
C SER A 386 32.05 0.93 5.78
N ALA A 387 31.24 0.94 6.85
CA ALA A 387 30.90 -0.25 7.63
C ALA A 387 29.60 -0.03 8.44
N THR A 388 28.70 -1.03 8.46
CA THR A 388 27.54 -1.07 9.37
C THR A 388 27.97 -1.64 10.71
N PHE A 389 27.84 -0.85 11.78
CA PHE A 389 28.05 -1.27 13.16
C PHE A 389 26.69 -1.39 13.85
N ILE A 390 26.21 -2.62 14.03
CA ILE A 390 24.93 -2.90 14.70
C ILE A 390 25.25 -3.19 16.17
N GLU A 391 24.80 -2.31 17.06
CA GLU A 391 24.89 -2.50 18.53
C GLU A 391 23.53 -2.79 19.17
N ASP A 392 22.47 -2.47 18.45
CA ASP A 392 21.08 -2.56 18.88
C ASP A 392 20.57 -4.00 18.95
N GLN A 393 19.64 -4.24 19.89
CA GLN A 393 18.99 -5.52 20.10
C GLN A 393 17.49 -5.31 20.33
N ILE A 394 16.70 -6.22 19.79
CA ILE A 394 15.27 -6.33 20.07
C ILE A 394 15.06 -7.72 20.66
N ASP A 395 14.29 -7.82 21.73
CA ASP A 395 14.10 -9.04 22.53
C ASP A 395 15.40 -9.74 22.99
N GLY A 396 16.48 -8.97 23.22
CA GLY A 396 17.79 -9.53 23.55
C GLY A 396 18.45 -10.34 22.41
N LEU A 397 17.97 -10.19 21.17
CA LEU A 397 18.55 -10.82 19.99
C LEU A 397 19.42 -9.83 19.22
N HIS A 398 20.67 -10.22 18.96
CA HIS A 398 21.63 -9.45 18.18
C HIS A 398 21.82 -10.08 16.79
N LEU A 399 21.73 -9.29 15.71
CA LEU A 399 21.78 -9.83 14.34
C LEU A 399 23.13 -10.45 13.96
N ILE A 400 24.23 -9.99 14.57
CA ILE A 400 25.61 -10.47 14.29
C ILE A 400 25.95 -11.77 15.03
N GLY A 401 25.40 -11.99 16.24
CA GLY A 401 25.88 -13.05 17.15
C GLY A 401 24.82 -14.07 17.58
N THR A 402 23.63 -13.61 17.97
CA THR A 402 22.52 -14.45 18.42
C THR A 402 21.54 -14.65 17.28
N PHE A 403 21.89 -15.51 16.32
CA PHE A 403 20.91 -15.99 15.34
C PHE A 403 20.46 -17.40 15.73
N PRO A 404 19.22 -17.58 16.24
CA PRO A 404 18.76 -18.90 16.63
C PRO A 404 18.74 -19.83 15.40
N ALA A 405 19.41 -20.97 15.49
CA ALA A 405 19.16 -22.12 14.62
C ALA A 405 17.66 -22.48 14.55
N MET A 406 16.87 -22.07 15.55
CA MET A 406 15.41 -22.20 15.63
C MET A 406 14.63 -21.46 14.51
N ILE A 407 15.13 -20.36 13.94
CA ILE A 407 14.37 -19.62 12.89
C ILE A 407 14.29 -20.45 11.60
N ARG A 408 15.31 -21.25 11.31
CA ARG A 408 15.30 -22.17 10.15
C ARG A 408 14.21 -23.24 10.24
N GLN A 409 13.58 -23.41 11.41
CA GLN A 409 12.67 -24.51 11.68
C GLN A 409 11.19 -24.11 11.77
N LYS A 410 10.82 -22.83 11.82
CA LYS A 410 9.43 -22.48 12.16
C LYS A 410 8.52 -22.04 11.02
N GLU A 411 8.84 -21.06 10.17
CA GLU A 411 8.01 -20.79 8.97
C GLU A 411 8.87 -20.36 7.79
N ARG A 412 8.67 -20.98 6.62
CA ARG A 412 9.47 -20.75 5.40
C ARG A 412 8.53 -20.56 4.21
N VAL A 413 8.62 -19.41 3.58
CA VAL A 413 7.86 -19.06 2.39
C VAL A 413 8.81 -19.03 1.19
N PRO A 414 8.69 -19.98 0.25
CA PRO A 414 9.44 -19.91 -1.00
C PRO A 414 8.89 -18.75 -1.84
N LEU A 415 9.77 -17.84 -2.23
CA LEU A 415 9.48 -16.73 -3.13
C LEU A 415 10.06 -17.01 -4.52
N GLN A 416 9.64 -16.24 -5.52
CA GLN A 416 10.19 -16.36 -6.86
C GLN A 416 11.70 -16.07 -6.89
N GLY A 417 12.41 -16.72 -7.81
CA GLY A 417 13.86 -16.52 -8.01
C GLY A 417 14.75 -17.32 -7.05
N GLY A 418 14.22 -18.36 -6.41
CA GLY A 418 14.97 -19.19 -5.45
C GLY A 418 15.25 -18.51 -4.12
N LEU A 419 14.50 -17.44 -3.82
CA LEU A 419 14.52 -16.77 -2.52
C LEU A 419 13.63 -17.52 -1.54
N VAL A 420 14.04 -17.58 -0.28
CA VAL A 420 13.24 -18.13 0.81
C VAL A 420 13.18 -17.10 1.93
N LEU A 421 11.96 -16.64 2.22
CA LEU A 421 11.71 -15.82 3.41
C LEU A 421 11.43 -16.76 4.58
N SER A 422 12.21 -16.64 5.64
CA SER A 422 11.90 -17.25 6.94
C SER A 422 11.59 -16.15 7.93
N TYR A 423 10.62 -16.37 8.80
CA TYR A 423 10.27 -15.38 9.82
C TYR A 423 9.94 -16.01 11.16
N LEU A 424 10.04 -15.19 12.21
CA LEU A 424 9.61 -15.50 13.57
C LEU A 424 8.87 -14.27 14.11
N SER A 425 7.58 -14.42 14.31
CA SER A 425 6.73 -13.40 14.94
C SER A 425 6.62 -13.61 16.44
N ARG A 426 6.56 -12.50 17.17
CA ARG A 426 6.31 -12.40 18.61
C ARG A 426 5.33 -11.24 18.85
N ASP A 427 4.85 -11.09 20.08
CA ASP A 427 3.80 -10.16 20.47
C ASP A 427 3.98 -8.72 19.91
N ASP A 428 5.21 -8.19 19.97
CA ASP A 428 5.51 -6.84 19.48
C ASP A 428 6.78 -6.76 18.61
N SER A 429 7.27 -7.90 18.10
CA SER A 429 8.47 -7.95 17.27
C SER A 429 8.38 -9.02 16.18
N ASN A 430 9.07 -8.78 15.07
CA ASN A 430 9.14 -9.72 13.95
C ASN A 430 10.58 -9.80 13.44
N LEU A 431 11.12 -11.01 13.41
CA LEU A 431 12.45 -11.29 12.88
C LEU A 431 12.33 -11.98 11.53
N PHE A 432 12.91 -11.35 10.50
CA PHE A 432 12.90 -11.78 9.12
C PHE A 432 14.29 -12.18 8.65
N PHE A 433 14.27 -13.16 7.76
CA PHE A 433 15.46 -13.73 7.19
C PHE A 433 15.22 -14.10 5.74
N LEU A 434 15.94 -13.44 4.84
CA LEU A 434 15.83 -13.70 3.41
C LEU A 434 17.13 -14.32 2.90
N GLU A 435 17.03 -15.58 2.48
CA GLU A 435 18.13 -16.35 1.89
C GLU A 435 17.90 -16.53 0.38
N GLY A 436 18.97 -16.42 -0.42
CA GLY A 436 18.98 -16.69 -1.87
C GLY A 436 19.55 -15.51 -2.68
N GLY A 437 19.71 -15.70 -4.00
CA GLY A 437 20.21 -14.63 -4.89
C GLY A 437 21.69 -14.21 -4.70
N GLY A 438 22.43 -14.90 -3.83
CA GLY A 438 23.85 -14.64 -3.54
C GLY A 438 24.10 -13.63 -2.41
N GLY A 439 23.12 -13.43 -1.52
CA GLY A 439 23.26 -12.60 -0.33
C GLY A 439 22.30 -13.03 0.79
N LEU A 440 22.43 -12.39 1.94
CA LEU A 440 21.65 -12.67 3.15
C LEU A 440 21.11 -11.36 3.71
N LEU A 441 19.81 -11.25 3.93
CA LEU A 441 19.25 -10.14 4.69
C LEU A 441 18.68 -10.64 6.02
N LYS A 442 19.06 -9.98 7.10
CA LYS A 442 18.41 -10.11 8.40
C LYS A 442 17.74 -8.78 8.76
N LEU A 443 16.51 -8.85 9.24
CA LEU A 443 15.75 -7.67 9.68
C LEU A 443 14.98 -8.02 10.94
N HIS A 444 15.11 -7.24 12.00
CA HIS A 444 14.31 -7.40 13.22
C HIS A 444 13.54 -6.10 13.44
N LEU A 445 12.21 -6.16 13.33
CA LEU A 445 11.31 -5.02 13.48
C LEU A 445 10.54 -5.11 14.79
N THR A 446 10.14 -3.98 15.35
CA THR A 446 9.28 -3.91 16.52
C THR A 446 8.32 -2.72 16.47
N THR A 447 7.11 -2.97 16.96
CA THR A 447 6.09 -1.96 17.27
C THR A 447 5.98 -1.69 18.78
N GLY A 448 6.80 -2.38 19.59
CA GLY A 448 6.77 -2.30 21.04
C GLY A 448 7.33 -0.98 21.57
N GLN A 449 6.53 -0.24 22.34
CA GLN A 449 6.94 1.02 22.97
C GLN A 449 8.02 0.86 24.05
N LYS A 450 8.20 -0.37 24.56
CA LYS A 450 9.21 -0.69 25.57
C LYS A 450 10.64 -0.68 25.02
N TRP A 451 10.81 -0.75 23.69
CA TRP A 451 12.11 -0.84 23.04
C TRP A 451 12.56 0.51 22.52
N GLN A 452 13.83 0.84 22.80
CA GLN A 452 14.51 2.00 22.26
C GLN A 452 15.80 1.57 21.59
N SER A 453 16.14 2.26 20.50
CA SER A 453 17.44 2.14 19.85
C SER A 453 18.54 2.78 20.70
N SER A 454 19.80 2.52 20.32
CA SER A 454 21.02 3.12 20.83
C SER A 454 21.05 4.64 20.73
N LEU A 455 20.16 5.21 19.92
CA LEU A 455 19.95 6.65 19.75
C LEU A 455 18.87 7.22 20.70
N GLY A 456 18.28 6.38 21.54
CA GLY A 456 17.17 6.75 22.42
C GLY A 456 15.86 7.01 21.67
N LEU A 457 15.69 6.41 20.48
CA LEU A 457 14.48 6.51 19.66
C LEU A 457 13.71 5.20 19.71
N GLY A 458 12.41 5.27 19.94
CA GLY A 458 11.47 4.16 19.90
C GLY A 458 10.13 4.55 19.26
N VAL A 459 9.14 3.65 19.36
CA VAL A 459 7.79 3.90 18.83
C VAL A 459 7.12 5.06 19.59
N GLY A 460 6.59 6.02 18.83
CA GLY A 460 5.98 7.24 19.35
C GLY A 460 6.90 8.47 19.36
N ASP A 461 8.21 8.28 19.21
CA ASP A 461 9.16 9.39 19.07
C ASP A 461 9.11 10.01 17.66
N ILE A 462 9.54 11.26 17.52
CA ILE A 462 9.69 11.93 16.23
C ILE A 462 11.12 11.79 15.72
N LEU A 463 11.30 11.29 14.50
CA LEU A 463 12.61 11.22 13.88
C LEU A 463 12.95 12.56 13.20
N ASP A 464 13.66 13.41 13.93
CA ASP A 464 14.10 14.72 13.44
C ASP A 464 15.45 14.61 12.69
N GLY A 465 15.42 14.82 11.37
CA GLY A 465 16.63 14.83 10.53
C GLY A 465 17.63 15.93 10.88
N ALA A 466 17.24 17.00 11.59
CA ALA A 466 18.19 18.01 12.09
C ALA A 466 19.03 17.47 13.26
N ARG A 467 18.41 16.65 14.12
CA ARG A 467 19.08 15.96 15.22
C ARG A 467 19.91 14.77 14.75
N PHE A 468 19.48 14.13 13.66
CA PHE A 468 20.14 12.96 13.06
C PHE A 468 20.49 13.22 11.60
N PRO A 469 21.51 14.06 11.31
CA PRO A 469 21.86 14.45 9.94
C PRO A 469 22.32 13.28 9.05
N GLN A 470 22.65 12.14 9.65
CA GLN A 470 23.01 10.89 8.98
C GLN A 470 21.79 10.06 8.54
N VAL A 471 20.56 10.52 8.80
CA VAL A 471 19.35 9.76 8.47
C VAL A 471 18.93 9.99 7.02
N ASP A 472 18.87 8.90 6.24
CA ASP A 472 18.33 8.93 4.89
C ASP A 472 16.81 8.76 4.97
N ILE A 473 16.05 9.79 4.66
CA ILE A 473 14.59 9.74 4.59
C ILE A 473 14.14 9.36 3.19
N THR A 474 13.44 8.24 3.09
CA THR A 474 12.82 7.72 1.86
C THR A 474 11.30 7.82 1.99
N PRO A 475 10.62 8.64 1.17
CA PRO A 475 9.16 8.71 1.26
C PRO A 475 8.49 7.38 0.89
N ALA A 476 7.32 7.13 1.45
CA ALA A 476 6.46 5.98 1.19
C ALA A 476 4.99 6.44 1.02
N ALA A 477 4.09 5.55 0.62
CA ALA A 477 2.68 5.91 0.39
C ALA A 477 2.00 6.50 1.65
N ASN A 478 2.31 5.96 2.83
CA ASN A 478 1.70 6.33 4.11
C ASN A 478 2.71 6.93 5.10
N GLY A 479 3.63 7.77 4.60
CA GLY A 479 4.66 8.42 5.41
C GLY A 479 6.06 8.27 4.81
N ALA A 480 7.02 7.74 5.56
CA ALA A 480 8.39 7.58 5.10
C ALA A 480 9.15 6.47 5.83
N PHE A 481 10.31 6.12 5.31
CA PHE A 481 11.31 5.31 5.99
C PHE A 481 12.51 6.18 6.35
N GLY A 482 12.99 6.10 7.58
CA GLY A 482 14.28 6.66 8.00
C GLY A 482 15.34 5.57 8.09
N LEU A 483 16.51 5.79 7.51
CA LEU A 483 17.60 4.81 7.51
C LEU A 483 18.87 5.43 8.08
N ILE A 484 19.48 4.77 9.06
CA ILE A 484 20.82 5.10 9.55
C ILE A 484 21.71 3.90 9.27
N ARG A 485 22.30 3.87 8.06
CA ARG A 485 23.00 2.70 7.52
C ARG A 485 24.25 2.32 8.31
N GLU A 486 24.94 3.30 8.87
CA GLU A 486 26.12 3.10 9.73
C GLU A 486 25.77 2.35 11.01
N LYS A 487 24.53 2.45 11.50
CA LYS A 487 24.04 1.77 12.71
C LYS A 487 23.17 0.54 12.43
N GLY A 488 22.87 0.28 11.15
CA GLY A 488 21.91 -0.74 10.75
C GLY A 488 20.50 -0.49 11.29
N LEU A 489 20.10 0.78 11.47
CA LEU A 489 18.79 1.15 11.99
C LEU A 489 17.84 1.54 10.86
N VAL A 490 16.59 1.11 10.97
CA VAL A 490 15.50 1.51 10.09
C VAL A 490 14.26 1.90 10.90
N PHE A 491 13.55 2.91 10.42
CA PHE A 491 12.35 3.45 11.05
C PHE A 491 11.25 3.57 10.00
N GLN A 492 10.05 3.14 10.32
CA GLN A 492 8.83 3.50 9.59
C GLN A 492 8.18 4.70 10.28
N LEU A 493 7.98 5.76 9.53
CA LEU A 493 7.42 7.03 9.96
C LEU A 493 6.04 7.23 9.36
N ASP A 494 5.14 7.84 10.11
CA ASP A 494 3.91 8.39 9.52
C ASP A 494 4.15 9.73 8.81
N GLU A 495 3.08 10.35 8.32
CA GLU A 495 3.12 11.65 7.64
C GLU A 495 3.62 12.80 8.54
N GLN A 496 3.54 12.65 9.86
CA GLN A 496 4.02 13.63 10.84
C GLN A 496 5.47 13.36 11.27
N GLY A 497 6.11 12.29 10.77
CA GLY A 497 7.47 11.90 11.14
C GLY A 497 7.55 11.12 12.46
N VAL A 498 6.42 10.69 13.02
CA VAL A 498 6.37 9.86 14.23
C VAL A 498 6.72 8.42 13.88
N ILE A 499 7.61 7.82 14.65
CA ILE A 499 8.04 6.43 14.52
C ILE A 499 6.88 5.51 14.89
N ARG A 500 6.40 4.73 13.92
CA ARG A 500 5.33 3.72 14.10
C ARG A 500 5.88 2.32 14.28
N GLU A 501 7.02 2.06 13.69
CA GLU A 501 7.76 0.81 13.78
C GLU A 501 9.24 1.15 13.61
N TRP A 502 10.13 0.43 14.28
CA TRP A 502 11.56 0.55 14.03
C TRP A 502 12.23 -0.80 14.12
N GLY A 503 13.47 -0.88 13.64
CA GLY A 503 14.19 -2.12 13.65
C GLY A 503 15.67 -2.01 13.34
N ILE A 504 16.31 -3.17 13.39
CA ILE A 504 17.71 -3.38 13.04
C ILE A 504 17.80 -4.24 11.78
N PHE A 505 18.74 -3.94 10.90
CA PHE A 505 18.98 -4.68 9.67
C PHE A 505 20.46 -4.99 9.43
N MET A 506 20.73 -6.10 8.76
CA MET A 506 22.07 -6.54 8.34
C MET A 506 21.99 -7.14 6.94
N MET A 507 22.85 -6.69 6.01
CA MET A 507 22.83 -7.05 4.59
C MET A 507 24.13 -7.67 4.10
#